data_AF-A0A7J8N223-F1
#
_entry.id   AF-A0A7J8N223-F1
#
_cell.length_a   1.000
_cell.length_b   1.000
_cell.length_c   1.000
_cell.angle_alpha   90.00
_cell.angle_beta   90.00
_cell.angle_gamma   90.00
#
_symmetry.space_group_name_H-M   'P 1'
#
loop_
_entity.id
_entity.type
_entity.pdbx_description
1 polymer ?
#
loop_
_entity_poly.entity_id
_entity_poly.type
_entity_poly.pdbx_seq_one_letter_code
_entity_poly.pdbx_strand_id
1 'polypeptide(L)'
;MDRGAHFYWLHKGTVDARPDHILNLIHYEDAASLSVTILKKKLRGRIFLGCDNHPLSRQEVMDLVDKSGKFDKKFQGFTGTSDPLGKKLNNSNTRRELGWEPKYPSFAHFLGVSE
;
A
#
# COMPACT_ATOMS: atom_id res chain seq x y z
N MET A 1 6.09 11.96 -0.60
CA MET A 1 6.07 10.83 -1.57
C MET A 1 7.38 10.02 -1.53
N ASP A 2 8.32 10.43 -0.68
CA ASP A 2 9.72 9.99 -0.69
C ASP A 2 10.01 8.92 0.37
N ARG A 3 8.95 8.24 0.82
CA ARG A 3 9.00 7.18 1.83
C ARG A 3 8.09 6.05 1.36
N GLY A 4 8.62 4.83 1.32
CA GLY A 4 7.90 3.63 0.89
C GLY A 4 8.77 2.71 0.04
N ALA A 5 8.22 1.53 -0.27
CA ALA A 5 8.91 0.52 -1.07
C ALA A 5 9.23 1.03 -2.48
N HIS A 6 8.30 1.77 -3.10
CA HIS A 6 8.50 2.37 -4.42
C HIS A 6 9.72 3.28 -4.47
N PHE A 7 9.92 4.12 -3.44
CA PHE A 7 11.06 5.03 -3.40
C PHE A 7 12.39 4.28 -3.28
N TYR A 8 12.43 3.22 -2.45
CA TYR A 8 13.60 2.34 -2.35
C TYR A 8 13.90 1.64 -3.69
N TRP A 9 12.88 1.07 -4.34
CA TRP A 9 13.04 0.36 -5.62
C TRP A 9 13.53 1.31 -6.73
N LEU A 10 12.95 2.50 -6.84
CA LEU A 10 13.42 3.56 -7.75
C LEU A 10 14.91 3.87 -7.57
N HIS A 11 15.39 3.91 -6.33
CA HIS A 11 16.79 4.21 -6.03
C HIS A 11 17.73 3.06 -6.34
N LYS A 12 17.26 1.83 -6.13
CA LYS A 12 18.04 0.62 -6.37
C LYS A 12 18.15 0.29 -7.87
N GLY A 13 17.18 0.70 -8.68
CA GLY A 13 17.13 0.42 -10.11
C GLY A 13 16.66 -1.00 -10.40
N THR A 14 17.48 -2.00 -10.08
CA THR A 14 17.16 -3.43 -10.27
C THR A 14 17.01 -4.15 -8.93
N VAL A 15 15.92 -4.92 -8.77
CA VAL A 15 15.60 -5.60 -7.50
C VAL A 15 15.39 -7.10 -7.74
N ASP A 16 16.17 -7.94 -7.07
CA ASP A 16 15.99 -9.39 -7.08
C ASP A 16 14.82 -9.83 -6.18
N ALA A 17 13.62 -9.66 -6.69
CA ALA A 17 12.36 -10.06 -6.08
C ALA A 17 11.34 -10.31 -7.18
N ARG A 18 10.33 -11.17 -6.97
CA ARG A 18 9.31 -11.42 -8.00
C ARG A 18 8.35 -10.22 -8.21
N PRO A 19 8.00 -9.87 -9.45
CA PRO A 19 7.17 -8.68 -9.78
C PRO A 19 5.71 -8.80 -9.33
N ASP A 20 5.16 -10.02 -9.32
CA ASP A 20 3.74 -10.34 -9.10
C ASP A 20 3.39 -10.61 -7.61
N HIS A 21 4.32 -10.38 -6.68
CA HIS A 21 4.04 -10.47 -5.25
C HIS A 21 3.04 -9.41 -4.82
N ILE A 22 1.96 -9.82 -4.16
CA ILE A 22 0.88 -8.94 -3.71
C ILE A 22 1.28 -8.17 -2.45
N LEU A 23 1.16 -6.86 -2.55
CA LEU A 23 1.25 -5.90 -1.46
C LEU A 23 -0.13 -5.41 -1.07
N ASN A 24 -0.34 -5.24 0.24
CA ASN A 24 -1.50 -4.56 0.79
C ASN A 24 -0.99 -3.31 1.49
N LEU A 25 -1.49 -2.16 1.07
CA LEU A 25 -0.93 -0.88 1.45
C LEU A 25 -1.84 -0.16 2.44
N ILE A 26 -1.25 0.71 3.24
CA ILE A 26 -1.95 1.70 4.04
C ILE A 26 -1.10 2.96 4.06
N HIS A 27 -1.73 4.11 3.84
CA HIS A 27 -1.04 5.39 3.96
C HIS A 27 -0.73 5.69 5.44
N TYR A 28 0.36 6.40 5.72
CA TYR A 28 0.80 6.66 7.10
C TYR A 28 -0.23 7.47 7.91
N GLU A 29 -0.91 8.44 7.28
CA GLU A 29 -2.02 9.19 7.90
C GLU A 29 -3.23 8.28 8.21
N ASP A 30 -3.48 7.27 7.37
CA ASP A 30 -4.58 6.34 7.57
C ASP A 30 -4.27 5.34 8.67
N ALA A 31 -3.03 4.85 8.75
CA ALA A 31 -2.58 4.03 9.87
C ALA A 31 -2.72 4.80 11.20
N ALA A 32 -2.28 6.07 11.24
CA ALA A 32 -2.40 6.91 12.43
C ALA A 32 -3.87 7.18 12.81
N SER A 33 -4.72 7.56 11.85
CA SER A 33 -6.13 7.84 12.11
C SER A 33 -6.91 6.59 12.53
N LEU A 34 -6.57 5.42 11.97
CA LEU A 34 -7.13 4.13 12.40
C LEU A 34 -6.76 3.84 13.86
N SER A 35 -5.49 3.99 14.24
CA SER A 35 -5.04 3.80 15.63
C SER A 35 -5.77 4.73 16.60
N VAL A 36 -5.90 6.02 16.27
CA VAL A 36 -6.66 6.98 17.08
C VAL A 36 -8.12 6.56 17.22
N THR A 37 -8.74 6.08 16.13
CA THR A 37 -10.14 5.61 16.15
C THR A 37 -10.32 4.40 17.06
N ILE A 38 -9.41 3.42 16.99
CA ILE A 38 -9.41 2.23 17.87
C ILE A 38 -9.30 2.65 19.33
N LEU A 39 -8.35 3.55 19.67
CA LEU A 39 -8.15 4.03 21.03
C LEU A 39 -9.40 4.75 21.59
N LYS A 40 -10.07 5.57 20.76
CA LYS A 40 -11.31 6.28 21.14
C LYS A 40 -12.48 5.33 21.41
N LYS A 41 -12.57 4.20 20.69
CA LYS A 41 -13.63 3.20 20.87
C LYS A 41 -13.46 2.37 22.14
N LYS A 42 -12.26 2.33 22.75
CA LYS A 42 -11.94 1.61 23.99
C LYS A 42 -12.28 0.10 23.94
N LEU A 43 -12.25 -0.51 22.75
CA LEU A 43 -12.49 -1.94 22.56
C LEU A 43 -11.28 -2.75 23.05
N ARG A 44 -11.53 -3.87 23.75
CA ARG A 44 -10.48 -4.75 24.28
C ARG A 44 -10.54 -6.13 23.63
N GLY A 45 -9.39 -6.79 23.47
CA GLY A 45 -9.31 -8.15 22.94
C GLY A 45 -9.75 -8.28 21.48
N ARG A 46 -9.65 -7.20 20.69
CA ARG A 46 -10.05 -7.17 19.28
C ARG A 46 -8.85 -7.01 18.37
N ILE A 47 -8.94 -7.62 17.20
CA ILE A 47 -7.95 -7.52 16.11
C ILE A 47 -8.60 -6.73 14.99
N PHE A 48 -7.90 -5.69 14.53
CA PHE A 48 -8.32 -4.85 13.40
C PHE A 48 -7.26 -4.89 12.31
N LEU A 49 -7.71 -5.10 11.08
CA LEU A 49 -6.85 -5.09 9.90
C LEU A 49 -6.87 -3.70 9.26
N GLY A 50 -5.70 -3.10 9.04
CA GLY A 50 -5.54 -1.82 8.36
C GLY A 50 -4.96 -2.00 6.95
N CYS A 51 -5.74 -1.63 5.93
CA CYS A 51 -5.32 -1.52 4.53
C CYS A 51 -6.24 -0.57 3.77
N ASP A 52 -5.86 -0.21 2.55
CA ASP A 52 -6.65 0.64 1.64
C ASP A 52 -7.71 -0.14 0.84
N ASN A 53 -7.72 -1.49 0.92
CA ASN A 53 -8.52 -2.42 0.12
C ASN A 53 -8.20 -2.48 -1.37
N HIS A 54 -7.03 -2.00 -1.78
CA HIS A 54 -6.55 -2.06 -3.16
C HIS A 54 -5.22 -2.81 -3.23
N PRO A 55 -5.24 -4.15 -3.14
CA PRO A 55 -4.02 -4.95 -3.28
C PRO A 55 -3.40 -4.72 -4.66
N LEU A 56 -2.08 -4.54 -4.69
CA LEU A 56 -1.30 -4.35 -5.91
C LEU A 56 -0.11 -5.29 -5.89
N SER A 57 0.31 -5.76 -7.06
CA SER A 57 1.61 -6.38 -7.24
C SER A 57 2.74 -5.34 -7.13
N ARG A 58 3.98 -5.80 -6.91
CA ARG A 58 5.16 -4.91 -6.94
C ARG A 58 5.30 -4.21 -8.28
N GLN A 59 5.02 -4.92 -9.37
CA GLN A 59 5.05 -4.35 -10.72
C GLN A 59 4.00 -3.26 -10.88
N GLU A 60 2.73 -3.50 -10.51
CA GLU A 60 1.67 -2.49 -10.60
C GLU A 60 1.99 -1.24 -9.77
N VAL A 61 2.63 -1.39 -8.61
CA VAL A 61 3.12 -0.24 -7.83
C VAL A 61 4.10 0.60 -8.64
N MET A 62 5.06 -0.03 -9.31
CA MET A 62 6.06 0.68 -10.12
C MET A 62 5.48 1.25 -11.42
N ASP A 63 4.49 0.60 -12.01
CA ASP A 63 3.76 1.11 -13.18
C ASP A 63 2.96 2.37 -12.81
N LEU A 64 2.32 2.40 -11.65
CA LEU A 64 1.62 3.60 -11.14
C LEU A 64 2.59 4.74 -10.83
N VAL A 65 3.76 4.41 -10.29
CA VAL A 65 4.84 5.37 -10.02
C VAL A 65 5.31 5.99 -11.33
N ASP A 66 5.56 5.18 -12.35
CA ASP A 66 5.99 5.67 -13.67
C ASP A 66 4.91 6.54 -14.32
N LYS A 67 3.65 6.06 -14.29
CA LYS A 67 2.48 6.80 -14.79
C LYS A 67 2.29 8.16 -14.11
N SER A 68 2.66 8.28 -12.83
CA SER A 68 2.47 9.53 -12.08
C SER A 68 3.31 10.69 -12.58
N GLY A 69 4.45 10.42 -13.23
CA GLY A 69 5.41 11.45 -13.66
C GLY A 69 6.02 12.27 -12.50
N LYS A 70 5.81 11.86 -11.24
CA LYS A 70 6.25 12.62 -10.05
C LYS A 70 7.69 12.32 -9.63
N PHE A 71 8.38 11.41 -10.31
CA PHE A 71 9.72 10.94 -9.94
C PHE A 71 10.67 11.02 -11.14
N ASP A 72 11.84 11.62 -10.93
CA ASP A 72 12.85 11.82 -12.00
C ASP A 72 13.58 10.52 -12.38
N LYS A 73 13.67 9.57 -11.44
CA LYS A 73 14.33 8.29 -11.67
C LYS A 73 13.40 7.31 -12.34
N LYS A 74 13.97 6.48 -13.22
CA LYS A 74 13.28 5.35 -13.84
C LYS A 74 13.72 4.04 -13.18
N PHE A 75 12.74 3.24 -12.79
CA PHE A 75 12.98 1.91 -12.27
C PHE A 75 13.38 0.96 -13.41
N GLN A 76 14.38 0.10 -13.18
CA GLN A 76 14.92 -0.78 -14.22
C GLN A 76 14.19 -2.12 -14.26
N GLY A 77 13.77 -2.65 -13.12
CA GLY A 77 12.91 -3.83 -13.08
C GLY A 77 13.13 -4.76 -11.89
N PHE A 78 12.21 -5.72 -11.80
CA PHE A 78 12.28 -6.87 -10.89
C PHE A 78 12.88 -8.08 -11.62
N THR A 79 13.77 -8.83 -10.98
CA THR A 79 14.47 -9.98 -11.61
C THR A 79 14.19 -11.34 -10.97
N GLY A 80 13.50 -11.37 -9.83
CA GLY A 80 13.26 -12.61 -9.08
C GLY A 80 12.05 -13.41 -9.60
N THR A 81 11.98 -14.69 -9.24
CA THR A 81 10.88 -15.60 -9.69
C THR A 81 10.38 -16.58 -8.62
N SER A 82 11.10 -16.76 -7.51
CA SER A 82 10.92 -17.90 -6.59
C SER A 82 10.15 -17.59 -5.30
N ASP A 83 9.88 -16.33 -4.97
CA ASP A 83 9.20 -15.97 -3.71
C ASP A 83 7.71 -16.38 -3.69
N PRO A 84 7.05 -16.48 -2.52
CA PRO A 84 5.59 -16.63 -2.45
C PRO A 84 4.83 -15.43 -3.03
N LEU A 85 3.59 -15.64 -3.49
CA LEU A 85 2.71 -14.58 -4.05
C LEU A 85 2.09 -13.64 -3.00
N GLY A 86 2.08 -14.01 -1.73
CA GLY A 86 1.40 -13.25 -0.68
C GLY A 86 -0.12 -13.50 -0.64
N LYS A 87 -0.87 -12.56 -0.07
CA LYS A 87 -2.33 -12.67 0.13
C LYS A 87 -2.99 -11.32 -0.17
N LYS A 88 -4.24 -11.34 -0.63
CA LYS A 88 -5.09 -10.15 -0.74
C LYS A 88 -5.83 -9.93 0.57
N LEU A 89 -5.79 -8.72 1.09
CA LEU A 89 -6.40 -8.33 2.36
C LEU A 89 -7.58 -7.39 2.11
N ASN A 90 -8.60 -7.51 2.94
CA ASN A 90 -9.78 -6.65 2.94
C ASN A 90 -10.15 -6.28 4.39
N ASN A 91 -10.39 -5.00 4.64
CA ASN A 91 -10.71 -4.47 5.96
C ASN A 91 -12.18 -4.07 6.14
N SER A 92 -13.12 -4.58 5.34
CA SER A 92 -14.54 -4.22 5.45
C SER A 92 -15.11 -4.44 6.86
N ASN A 93 -14.61 -5.45 7.59
CA ASN A 93 -14.97 -5.67 9.00
C ASN A 93 -14.45 -4.54 9.91
N THR A 94 -13.19 -4.14 9.77
CA THR A 94 -12.61 -3.01 10.52
C THR A 94 -13.42 -1.73 10.27
N ARG A 95 -13.73 -1.43 9.00
CA ARG A 95 -14.49 -0.23 8.64
C ARG A 95 -15.88 -0.22 9.26
N ARG A 96 -16.62 -1.33 9.13
CA ARG A 96 -17.97 -1.48 9.68
C ARG A 96 -17.98 -1.33 11.20
N GLU A 97 -17.05 -1.97 11.89
CA GLU A 97 -17.04 -1.96 13.36
C GLU A 97 -16.61 -0.61 13.94
N LEU A 98 -15.61 0.04 13.33
CA LEU A 98 -15.07 1.29 13.83
C LEU A 98 -15.82 2.52 13.29
N GLY A 99 -16.56 2.39 12.19
CA GLY A 99 -17.08 3.53 11.43
C GLY A 99 -15.95 4.38 10.85
N TRP A 100 -14.88 3.72 10.40
CA TRP A 100 -13.66 4.36 9.90
C TRP A 100 -13.42 4.01 8.44
N GLU A 101 -12.94 4.98 7.66
CA GLU A 101 -12.48 4.78 6.29
C GLU A 101 -11.15 5.51 6.07
N PRO A 102 -10.26 5.01 5.19
CA PRO A 102 -9.03 5.70 4.85
C PRO A 102 -9.32 6.98 4.07
N LYS A 103 -8.56 8.03 4.37
CA LYS A 103 -8.53 9.28 3.59
C LYS A 103 -7.89 9.05 2.22
N TYR A 104 -6.92 8.14 2.11
CA TYR A 104 -6.30 7.76 0.85
C TYR A 104 -6.82 6.38 0.45
N PRO A 105 -7.88 6.31 -0.39
CA PRO A 105 -8.56 5.05 -0.66
C PRO A 105 -7.71 4.05 -1.45
N SER A 106 -6.66 4.49 -2.14
CA SER A 106 -5.73 3.63 -2.87
C SER A 106 -4.37 4.30 -3.05
N PHE A 107 -3.36 3.50 -3.37
CA PHE A 107 -2.04 4.02 -3.77
C PHE A 107 -2.11 4.87 -5.06
N ALA A 108 -2.98 4.52 -6.01
CA ALA A 108 -3.20 5.29 -7.22
C ALA A 108 -3.79 6.69 -6.93
N HIS A 109 -4.74 6.77 -6.00
CA HIS A 109 -5.31 8.04 -5.55
C HIS A 109 -4.26 8.89 -4.83
N PHE A 110 -3.44 8.29 -3.96
CA PHE A 110 -2.31 8.98 -3.33
C PHE A 110 -1.33 9.57 -4.37
N LEU A 111 -1.06 8.84 -5.45
CA LEU A 111 -0.22 9.33 -6.55
C LEU A 111 -0.96 10.29 -7.49
N GLY A 112 -2.27 10.46 -7.39
CA GLY A 112 -3.06 11.34 -8.27
C GLY A 112 -3.20 10.80 -9.70
N VAL A 113 -3.19 9.48 -9.88
CA VAL A 113 -3.32 8.80 -11.19
C VAL A 113 -4.62 8.01 -11.34
N SER A 114 -5.51 8.12 -10.36
CA SER A 114 -6.90 7.70 -10.37
C SER A 114 -7.77 8.83 -9.83
N GLU A 115 -9.01 8.93 -10.32
CA GLU A 115 -10.04 9.81 -9.74
C GLU A 115 -10.42 9.39 -8.32
#